data_AF-A0A497JGD4-F1
#
_entry.id   AF-A0A497JGD4-F1
#
_cell.length_a   1.000
_cell.length_b   1.000
_cell.length_c   1.000
_cell.angle_alpha   90.00
_cell.angle_beta   90.00
_cell.angle_gamma   90.00
#
_symmetry.space_group_name_H-M   'P 1'
#
loop_
_entity.id
_entity.type
_entity.pdbx_description
1 polymer ?
#
loop_
_entity_poly.entity_id
_entity_poly.type
_entity_poly.pdbx_seq_one_letter_code
_entity_poly.pdbx_strand_id
1 'polypeptide(L)'
;MKASGYTLDYIAKRLELIAKSKDFSELKKEVEGLKNLASKYPEDKEIEDYYTKLEEICKKKEISELKNLIKKMRNEARWRQIGSASGSSLPYKDYRRLEKL
;
A
#
# COMPACT_ATOMS: atom_id res chain seq x y z
N MET A 1 -12.42 0.90 12.12
CA MET A 1 -11.95 2.31 12.17
C MET A 1 -11.39 2.68 10.81
N LYS A 2 -11.48 3.94 10.39
CA LYS A 2 -10.99 4.40 9.07
C LYS A 2 -9.82 5.35 9.23
N ALA A 3 -8.98 5.45 8.21
CA ALA A 3 -7.96 6.47 8.13
C ALA A 3 -8.62 7.87 8.12
N SER A 4 -7.95 8.86 8.71
CA SER A 4 -8.47 10.23 8.71
C SER A 4 -8.52 10.75 7.27
N GLY A 5 -9.67 11.29 6.84
CA GLY A 5 -9.84 11.83 5.49
C GLY A 5 -8.82 12.91 5.14
N TYR A 6 -8.33 13.67 6.12
CA TYR A 6 -7.27 14.65 5.94
C TYR A 6 -5.92 14.00 5.55
N THR A 7 -5.61 12.84 6.14
CA THR A 7 -4.39 12.09 5.84
C THR A 7 -4.46 11.47 4.44
N LEU A 8 -5.64 10.96 4.05
CA LEU A 8 -5.87 10.39 2.73
C LEU A 8 -5.80 11.48 1.63
N ASP A 9 -6.45 12.63 1.84
CA ASP A 9 -6.39 13.76 0.90
C ASP A 9 -4.97 14.32 0.72
N TYR A 10 -4.19 14.36 1.81
CA TYR A 10 -2.78 14.77 1.75
C TYR A 10 -1.94 13.82 0.88
N ILE A 11 -2.11 12.51 1.05
CA ILE A 11 -1.42 11.49 0.24
C ILE A 11 -1.88 11.58 -1.22
N ALA A 12 -3.18 11.81 -1.47
CA ALA A 12 -3.73 11.97 -2.82
C ALA A 12 -3.03 13.10 -3.59
N LYS A 13 -2.96 14.29 -2.98
CA LYS A 13 -2.30 15.47 -3.57
C LYS A 13 -0.82 15.23 -3.82
N ARG A 14 -0.13 14.56 -2.89
CA ARG A 14 1.28 14.20 -3.08
C ARG A 14 1.48 13.21 -4.21
N LEU A 15 0.63 12.19 -4.34
CA LEU A 15 0.72 11.25 -5.45
C LEU A 15 0.50 11.93 -6.80
N GLU A 16 -0.41 12.90 -6.90
CA GLU A 16 -0.58 13.70 -8.13
C GLU A 16 0.64 14.57 -8.43
N LEU A 17 1.24 15.19 -7.42
CA LEU A 17 2.48 15.94 -7.57
C LEU A 17 3.63 15.05 -8.05
N ILE A 18 3.78 13.87 -7.44
CA ILE A 18 4.81 12.89 -7.81
C ILE A 18 4.55 12.30 -9.21
N ALA A 19 3.29 12.13 -9.60
CA ALA A 19 2.94 11.71 -10.96
C ALA A 19 3.42 12.71 -12.01
N LYS A 20 3.40 14.01 -11.69
CA LYS A 20 3.86 15.11 -12.55
C LYS A 20 5.36 15.42 -12.41
N SER A 21 5.96 15.14 -11.24
CA SER A 21 7.37 15.39 -10.96
C SER A 21 8.29 14.34 -11.59
N LYS A 22 9.56 14.66 -11.88
CA LYS A 22 10.58 13.66 -12.25
C LYS A 22 11.31 13.06 -11.05
N ASP A 23 11.03 13.54 -9.85
CA ASP A 23 11.66 13.08 -8.62
C ASP A 23 10.86 11.95 -7.97
N PHE A 24 11.52 10.81 -7.78
CA PHE A 24 10.90 9.56 -7.32
C PHE A 24 11.27 9.19 -5.88
N SER A 25 12.19 9.96 -5.29
CA SER A 25 12.63 9.82 -3.90
C SER A 25 11.45 9.99 -2.92
N GLU A 26 10.50 10.88 -3.24
CA GLU A 26 9.30 11.12 -2.44
C GLU A 26 8.28 9.98 -2.51
N LEU A 27 8.27 9.23 -3.62
CA LEU A 27 7.34 8.12 -3.86
C LEU A 27 7.59 6.99 -2.85
N LYS A 28 8.85 6.75 -2.45
CA LYS A 28 9.19 5.81 -1.38
C LYS A 28 8.60 6.23 -0.03
N LYS A 29 8.66 7.52 0.31
CA LYS A 29 8.11 8.04 1.57
C LYS A 29 6.59 7.91 1.63
N GLU A 30 5.90 8.22 0.52
CA GLU A 30 4.44 8.06 0.43
C GLU A 30 4.01 6.60 0.53
N VAL A 31 4.75 5.72 -0.14
CA VAL A 31 4.49 4.29 -0.06
C VAL A 31 4.67 3.75 1.36
N GLU A 32 5.65 4.24 2.10
CA GLU A 32 5.85 3.91 3.52
C GLU A 32 4.76 4.49 4.43
N GLY A 33 4.29 5.71 4.14
CA GLY A 33 3.13 6.31 4.80
C GLY A 33 1.85 5.49 4.60
N LEU A 34 1.58 5.06 3.36
CA LEU A 34 0.48 4.17 3.04
C LEU A 34 0.63 2.79 3.68
N LYS A 35 1.85 2.25 3.79
CA LYS A 35 2.11 1.01 4.55
C LYS A 35 1.66 1.12 6.00
N ASN A 36 1.97 2.24 6.64
CA ASN A 36 1.60 2.48 8.03
C ASN A 36 0.08 2.66 8.17
N LEU A 37 -0.57 3.34 7.23
CA LEU A 37 -2.03 3.46 7.21
C LEU A 37 -2.71 2.12 6.95
N ALA A 38 -2.28 1.35 5.96
CA ALA A 38 -2.80 0.02 5.68
C ALA A 38 -2.58 -0.94 6.84
N SER A 39 -1.50 -0.74 7.61
CA SER A 39 -1.22 -1.49 8.82
C SER A 39 -2.19 -1.16 9.95
N LYS A 40 -2.59 0.11 10.09
CA LYS A 40 -3.52 0.58 11.13
C LYS A 40 -4.98 0.38 10.77
N TYR A 41 -5.31 0.47 9.48
CA TYR A 41 -6.66 0.43 8.94
C TYR A 41 -6.72 -0.55 7.76
N PRO A 42 -6.47 -1.85 7.97
CA PRO A 42 -6.43 -2.83 6.90
C PRO A 42 -7.77 -2.95 6.17
N GLU A 43 -8.90 -2.67 6.84
CA GLU A 43 -10.26 -2.75 6.30
C GLU A 43 -10.68 -1.54 5.47
N ASP A 44 -9.84 -0.50 5.39
CA ASP A 44 -10.19 0.74 4.72
C ASP A 44 -10.01 0.63 3.20
N LYS A 45 -11.13 0.58 2.48
CA LYS A 45 -11.17 0.47 1.02
C LYS A 45 -10.52 1.67 0.32
N GLU A 46 -10.51 2.85 0.94
CA GLU A 46 -9.90 4.03 0.33
C GLU A 46 -8.39 3.86 0.16
N ILE A 47 -7.75 3.08 1.05
CA ILE A 47 -6.31 2.74 0.95
C ILE A 47 -6.04 1.88 -0.30
N GLU A 48 -6.98 1.04 -0.72
CA GLU A 48 -6.85 0.20 -1.90
C GLU A 48 -6.85 1.02 -3.21
N ASP A 49 -7.64 2.09 -3.26
CA ASP A 49 -7.64 3.05 -4.38
C ASP A 49 -6.29 3.76 -4.50
N TYR A 50 -5.66 4.11 -3.36
CA TYR A 50 -4.33 4.72 -3.35
C TYR A 50 -3.24 3.76 -3.84
N TYR A 51 -3.30 2.48 -3.48
CA TYR A 51 -2.38 1.47 -4.02
C TYR A 51 -2.51 1.33 -5.55
N THR A 52 -3.74 1.39 -6.06
CA THR A 52 -4.01 1.31 -7.50
C THR A 52 -3.44 2.50 -8.25
N LYS A 53 -3.66 3.73 -7.74
CA LYS A 53 -3.06 4.95 -8.31
C LYS A 53 -1.54 4.90 -8.31
N LEU A 54 -0.94 4.41 -7.21
CA LEU A 54 0.50 4.23 -7.10
C LEU A 54 1.06 3.25 -8.12
N GLU A 55 0.38 2.13 -8.37
CA GLU A 55 0.76 1.18 -9.41
C GLU A 55 0.71 1.80 -10.81
N GLU A 56 -0.31 2.61 -11.10
CA GLU A 56 -0.41 3.33 -12.38
C GLU A 56 0.74 4.33 -12.57
N ILE A 57 1.09 5.08 -11.52
CA ILE A 57 2.23 6.01 -11.54
C ILE A 57 3.53 5.23 -11.78
N CYS A 58 3.72 4.10 -11.09
CA CYS A 58 4.90 3.25 -11.27
C CYS A 58 4.96 2.62 -12.67
N LYS A 59 3.81 2.23 -13.24
CA LYS A 59 3.73 1.72 -14.63
C LYS A 59 4.09 2.81 -15.64
N LYS A 60 3.55 4.02 -15.49
CA LYS A 60 3.84 5.16 -16.38
C LYS A 60 5.30 5.59 -16.37
N LYS A 61 5.98 5.40 -15.23
CA LYS A 61 7.37 5.81 -15.02
C LYS A 61 8.37 4.65 -15.06
N GLU A 62 7.90 3.45 -15.44
CA GLU A 62 8.71 2.22 -15.53
C GLU A 62 9.49 1.87 -14.24
N ILE A 63 8.97 2.25 -13.07
CA ILE A 63 9.65 1.98 -11.80
C ILE A 63 9.25 0.61 -11.27
N SER A 64 9.92 -0.41 -11.79
CA SER A 64 9.68 -1.83 -11.48
C SER A 64 9.89 -2.16 -9.99
N GLU A 65 10.88 -1.53 -9.33
CA GLU A 65 11.17 -1.74 -7.91
C GLU A 65 10.02 -1.31 -7.00
N LEU A 66 9.47 -0.11 -7.23
CA LEU A 66 8.36 0.44 -6.44
C LEU A 66 7.07 -0.35 -6.67
N LYS A 67 6.84 -0.81 -7.90
CA LYS A 67 5.71 -1.69 -8.23
C LYS A 67 5.75 -2.99 -7.42
N ASN A 68 6.91 -3.64 -7.31
CA ASN A 68 7.06 -4.84 -6.51
C ASN A 68 6.87 -4.58 -5.01
N LEU A 69 7.32 -3.42 -4.52
CA LEU A 69 7.13 -2.99 -3.15
C LEU A 69 5.62 -2.80 -2.85
N ILE A 70 4.91 -2.05 -3.69
CA ILE A 70 3.46 -1.81 -3.59
C ILE A 70 2.68 -3.13 -3.57
N LYS A 71 3.01 -4.05 -4.49
CA LYS A 71 2.34 -5.34 -4.59
C LYS A 71 2.52 -6.18 -3.31
N LYS A 72 3.73 -6.19 -2.74
CA LYS A 72 3.99 -6.82 -1.43
C LYS A 72 3.12 -6.20 -0.36
N MET A 73 3.10 -4.87 -0.24
CA MET A 73 2.31 -4.15 0.76
C MET A 73 0.81 -4.42 0.66
N ARG A 74 0.25 -4.39 -0.55
CA ARG A 74 -1.16 -4.72 -0.78
C ARG A 74 -1.48 -6.14 -0.34
N ASN A 75 -0.60 -7.09 -0.65
CA ASN A 75 -0.73 -8.46 -0.15
C ASN A 75 -0.67 -8.48 1.39
N GLU A 76 0.28 -7.78 2.04
CA GLU A 76 0.34 -7.72 3.51
C GLU A 76 -0.98 -7.22 4.13
N ALA A 77 -1.53 -6.13 3.58
CA ALA A 77 -2.77 -5.53 4.07
C ALA A 77 -3.96 -6.49 3.91
N ARG A 78 -4.06 -7.14 2.73
CA ARG A 78 -5.10 -8.14 2.44
C ARG A 78 -5.02 -9.35 3.38
N TRP A 79 -3.81 -9.85 3.66
CA TRP A 79 -3.62 -10.97 4.58
C TRP A 79 -3.99 -10.59 6.02
N ARG A 80 -3.76 -9.34 6.44
CA ARG A 80 -4.20 -8.85 7.76
C ARG A 80 -5.71 -8.72 7.87
N GLN A 81 -6.42 -8.33 6.81
CA GLN A 81 -7.89 -8.40 6.80
C GLN A 81 -8.38 -9.84 7.01
N ILE A 82 -7.77 -10.81 6.32
CA ILE A 82 -8.17 -12.23 6.39
C ILE A 82 -7.89 -12.80 7.79
N GLY A 83 -6.71 -12.55 8.37
CA GLY A 83 -6.35 -13.01 9.72
C GLY A 83 -7.21 -12.40 10.83
N SER A 84 -7.69 -11.16 10.64
CA SER A 84 -8.65 -10.52 11.55
C SER A 84 -10.03 -11.18 11.50
N ALA A 85 -10.45 -11.65 10.32
CA ALA A 85 -11.73 -12.32 10.12
C ALA A 85 -11.71 -13.81 10.57
N SER A 86 -10.56 -14.46 10.56
CA SER A 86 -10.43 -15.91 10.84
C SER A 86 -10.05 -16.25 12.30
N GLY A 87 -9.92 -15.26 13.19
CA GLY A 87 -9.55 -15.45 14.61
C GLY A 87 -8.16 -16.07 14.82
N SER A 88 -7.39 -16.24 13.76
CA SER A 88 -6.11 -16.94 13.72
C SER A 88 -5.04 -15.96 13.28
N SER A 89 -4.44 -15.27 14.26
CA SER A 89 -3.29 -14.40 14.04
C SER A 89 -2.05 -15.24 13.76
N LEU A 90 -1.91 -15.78 12.55
CA LEU A 90 -0.64 -16.35 12.12
C LEU A 90 0.35 -15.20 11.87
N PRO A 91 1.58 -15.29 12.38
CA PRO A 91 2.57 -14.24 12.22
C PRO A 91 2.95 -14.10 10.73
N TYR A 92 3.12 -12.85 10.31
CA TYR A 92 3.43 -12.41 8.95
C TYR A 92 4.55 -13.20 8.21
N LYS A 93 5.43 -13.88 8.96
CA LYS A 93 6.50 -14.73 8.43
C LYS A 93 6.01 -16.01 7.72
N ASP A 94 4.86 -16.58 8.11
CA ASP A 94 4.42 -17.88 7.59
C ASP A 94 3.71 -17.80 6.23
N TYR A 95 3.05 -16.67 5.92
CA TYR A 95 2.34 -16.51 4.64
C TYR A 95 3.26 -16.45 3.42
N ARG A 96 4.51 -16.00 3.58
CA ARG A 96 5.50 -15.96 2.49
C ARG A 96 5.93 -17.37 2.02
N ARG A 97 5.68 -18.41 2.83
CA ARG A 97 5.90 -19.81 2.47
C ARG A 97 4.76 -20.38 1.63
N LEU A 98 3.54 -19.87 1.78
CA LEU A 98 2.37 -20.32 1.03
C LEU A 98 2.33 -19.80 -0.41
N GLU A 99 2.98 -18.66 -0.70
CA GLU A 99 3.14 -18.12 -2.06
C GLU A 99 4.08 -18.97 -2.96
N LYS A 100 4.72 -20.01 -2.39
CA LYS A 100 5.65 -20.92 -3.07
C LYS A 100 5.13 -22.37 -3.22
N LEU A 101 3.88 -22.63 -2.83
CA LEU A 101 3.17 -23.88 -3.13
C LEU A 101 2.34 -23.71 -4.40
#